data_AF-A0A1V5ASZ5-F1
#
_entry.id   AF-A0A1V5ASZ5-F1
#
_cell.length_a   1.000
_cell.length_b   1.000
_cell.length_c   1.000
_cell.angle_alpha   90.00
_cell.angle_beta   90.00
_cell.angle_gamma   90.00
#
_symmetry.space_group_name_H-M   'P 1'
#
loop_
_entity.id
_entity.type
_entity.pdbx_description
1 polymer ?
#
loop_
_entity_poly.entity_id
_entity_poly.type
_entity_poly.pdbx_seq_one_letter_code
_entity_poly.pdbx_strand_id
1 'polypeptide(L)'
;MKSEVHISKDLEKAIIMCLKETEFKLPSRTIVEYAKKYVKDTDGNIERKIQRMAKKGLLSHDIDAHKKYIYYLNPENDFTLEGLPLKLLKDTRKDATSAKVTHFSALKDAIRTWRDNLSEPNPGFPSAEDIRNSAVIAACEGHTLFQDLDNHLPGLSIDACKRWDDYKKGLMELDGLKQNLLSELGAKILDCFEGMNLRFVNGEEHHYLADYECTLTPHSLYDIVLALELSDESYNNHERFHSWLQNNAPLIEEGDHLLLGDVVRYLRAPKKDRASLEAGIPRFLSFVESLPDSEFSIKAANIIAKANMLKHEREQILQELDHALQYANFPGECKYLK
;
A
#
# COMPACT_ATOMS: atom_id res chain seq x y z
N MET A 1 -16.44 -65.78 3.41
CA MET A 1 -15.67 -64.57 3.76
C MET A 1 -15.97 -63.54 2.69
N LYS A 2 -16.31 -62.29 3.07
CA LYS A 2 -16.45 -61.20 2.09
C LYS A 2 -15.06 -60.67 1.73
N SER A 3 -14.86 -60.27 0.49
CA SER A 3 -13.65 -59.61 0.03
C SER A 3 -13.69 -58.14 0.44
N GLU A 4 -12.69 -57.66 1.18
CA GLU A 4 -12.58 -56.24 1.50
C GLU A 4 -12.14 -55.45 0.26
N VAL A 5 -12.91 -54.41 -0.09
CA VAL A 5 -12.65 -53.56 -1.25
C VAL A 5 -12.57 -52.10 -0.81
N HIS A 6 -11.39 -51.52 -1.01
CA HIS A 6 -11.10 -50.12 -0.70
C HIS A 6 -11.28 -49.25 -1.94
N ILE A 7 -12.07 -48.18 -1.81
CA ILE A 7 -12.42 -47.29 -2.93
C ILE A 7 -11.96 -45.87 -2.62
N SER A 8 -10.95 -45.42 -3.36
CA SER A 8 -10.33 -44.10 -3.20
C SER A 8 -10.74 -43.09 -4.28
N LYS A 9 -11.26 -43.53 -5.44
CA LYS A 9 -11.61 -42.65 -6.57
C LYS A 9 -13.00 -42.02 -6.41
N ASP A 10 -13.08 -40.70 -6.48
CA ASP A 10 -14.31 -39.91 -6.27
C ASP A 10 -15.54 -40.39 -7.06
N LEU A 11 -15.37 -40.74 -8.34
CA LEU A 11 -16.47 -41.23 -9.16
C LEU A 11 -16.97 -42.62 -8.73
N GLU A 12 -16.08 -43.52 -8.33
CA GLU A 12 -16.46 -44.85 -7.83
C GLU A 12 -17.14 -44.74 -6.47
N LYS A 13 -16.66 -43.84 -5.60
CA LYS A 13 -17.32 -43.50 -4.34
C LYS A 13 -18.74 -42.99 -4.56
N ALA A 14 -18.96 -42.09 -5.52
CA ALA A 14 -20.28 -41.52 -5.79
C ALA A 14 -21.28 -42.59 -6.26
N ILE A 15 -20.82 -43.53 -7.10
CA ILE A 15 -21.64 -44.66 -7.56
C ILE A 15 -21.95 -45.62 -6.40
N ILE A 16 -20.97 -45.94 -5.55
CA ILE A 16 -21.19 -46.85 -4.41
C ILE A 16 -22.09 -46.21 -3.35
N MET A 17 -21.90 -44.93 -3.05
CA MET A 17 -22.77 -44.19 -2.13
C MET A 17 -24.19 -44.14 -2.64
N CYS A 18 -24.41 -43.90 -3.94
CA CYS A 18 -25.74 -43.98 -4.55
C CYS A 18 -26.43 -45.30 -4.23
N LEU A 19 -25.74 -46.42 -4.45
CA LEU A 19 -26.31 -47.75 -4.27
C LEU A 19 -26.46 -48.13 -2.79
N LYS A 20 -25.52 -47.70 -1.91
CA LYS A 20 -25.62 -47.89 -0.45
C LYS A 20 -26.80 -47.11 0.13
N GLU A 21 -26.96 -45.82 -0.24
CA GLU A 21 -28.01 -44.95 0.33
C GLU A 21 -29.42 -45.36 -0.13
N THR A 22 -29.54 -45.98 -1.30
CA THR A 22 -30.86 -46.43 -1.78
C THR A 22 -31.24 -47.82 -1.32
N GLU A 23 -30.30 -48.70 -0.94
CA GLU A 23 -30.54 -50.14 -0.67
C GLU A 23 -31.28 -50.92 -1.79
N PHE A 24 -31.47 -50.31 -2.97
CA PHE A 24 -32.22 -50.87 -4.10
C PHE A 24 -31.32 -51.17 -5.31
N LYS A 25 -31.80 -52.05 -6.19
CA LYS A 25 -31.23 -52.27 -7.53
C LYS A 25 -31.67 -51.12 -8.44
N LEU A 26 -30.70 -50.41 -9.02
CA LEU A 26 -30.98 -49.19 -9.79
C LEU A 26 -30.58 -49.30 -11.27
N PRO A 27 -31.37 -48.77 -12.21
CA PRO A 27 -30.96 -48.63 -13.61
C PRO A 27 -29.72 -47.73 -13.75
N SER A 28 -28.88 -47.98 -14.77
CA SER A 28 -27.67 -47.16 -15.04
C SER A 28 -27.97 -45.67 -15.10
N ARG A 29 -29.06 -45.28 -15.78
CA ARG A 29 -29.49 -43.89 -15.92
C ARG A 29 -29.74 -43.21 -14.57
N THR A 30 -30.40 -43.89 -13.65
CA THR A 30 -30.70 -43.37 -12.31
C THR A 30 -29.41 -43.19 -11.50
N ILE A 31 -28.49 -44.15 -11.59
CA ILE A 31 -27.16 -44.05 -10.96
C ILE A 31 -26.37 -42.87 -11.54
N VAL A 32 -26.42 -42.66 -12.86
CA VAL A 32 -25.78 -41.52 -13.53
C VAL A 32 -26.35 -40.19 -13.03
N GLU A 33 -27.68 -40.06 -12.99
CA GLU A 33 -28.36 -38.84 -12.49
C GLU A 33 -28.01 -38.56 -11.02
N TYR A 34 -27.91 -39.59 -10.19
CA TYR A 34 -27.51 -39.44 -8.79
C TYR A 34 -26.02 -39.09 -8.65
N ALA A 35 -25.13 -39.81 -9.35
CA ALA A 35 -23.69 -39.58 -9.30
C ALA A 35 -23.31 -38.18 -9.81
N LYS A 36 -24.05 -37.65 -10.80
CA LYS A 36 -23.94 -36.26 -11.28
C LYS A 36 -24.15 -35.21 -10.19
N LYS A 37 -24.86 -35.56 -9.10
CA LYS A 37 -24.98 -34.66 -7.94
C LYS A 37 -23.66 -34.49 -7.21
N TYR A 38 -22.70 -35.42 -7.32
CA TYR A 38 -21.45 -35.40 -6.55
C TYR A 38 -20.21 -35.20 -7.43
N VAL A 39 -20.26 -35.57 -8.71
CA VAL A 39 -19.13 -35.50 -9.64
C VAL A 39 -19.61 -34.95 -11.01
N LYS A 40 -18.82 -34.08 -11.65
CA LYS A 40 -19.12 -33.62 -13.02
C LYS A 40 -18.95 -34.78 -14.01
N ASP A 41 -20.01 -35.09 -14.76
CA ASP A 41 -19.96 -36.05 -15.86
C ASP A 41 -19.47 -35.35 -17.13
N THR A 42 -18.21 -35.59 -17.51
CA THR A 42 -17.71 -35.23 -18.84
C THR A 42 -17.93 -36.41 -19.78
N ASP A 43 -18.72 -36.20 -20.84
CA ASP A 43 -18.85 -37.08 -22.00
C ASP A 43 -19.17 -38.57 -21.71
N GLY A 44 -20.16 -38.85 -20.85
CA GLY A 44 -20.65 -40.22 -20.63
C GLY A 44 -19.61 -41.13 -19.94
N ASN A 45 -18.73 -40.54 -19.15
CA ASN A 45 -17.69 -41.28 -18.42
C ASN A 45 -18.30 -42.10 -17.27
N ILE A 46 -19.40 -41.63 -16.66
CA ILE A 46 -20.06 -42.33 -15.55
C ILE A 46 -20.65 -43.67 -16.00
N GLU A 47 -21.34 -43.71 -17.13
CA GLU A 47 -21.97 -44.95 -17.62
C GLU A 47 -20.92 -46.01 -18.02
N ARG A 48 -19.87 -45.58 -18.73
CA ARG A 48 -18.71 -46.45 -19.02
C ARG A 48 -18.05 -46.94 -17.72
N LYS A 49 -18.04 -46.13 -16.67
CA LYS A 49 -17.47 -46.50 -15.38
C LYS A 49 -18.31 -47.54 -14.66
N ILE A 50 -19.64 -47.41 -14.63
CA ILE A 50 -20.56 -48.41 -14.06
C ILE A 50 -20.32 -49.77 -14.72
N GLN A 51 -20.25 -49.81 -16.06
CA GLN A 51 -19.98 -51.04 -16.80
C GLN A 51 -18.62 -51.65 -16.47
N ARG A 52 -17.57 -50.83 -16.32
CA ARG A 52 -16.23 -51.30 -15.89
C ARG A 52 -16.24 -51.83 -14.46
N MET A 53 -16.98 -51.21 -13.56
CA MET A 53 -17.10 -51.67 -12.17
C MET A 53 -17.84 -53.02 -12.10
N ALA A 54 -18.87 -53.21 -12.93
CA ALA A 54 -19.54 -54.50 -13.06
C ALA A 54 -18.59 -55.59 -13.61
N LYS A 55 -17.83 -55.29 -14.66
CA LYS A 55 -16.81 -56.22 -15.21
C LYS A 55 -15.70 -56.58 -14.21
N LYS A 56 -15.42 -55.71 -13.24
CA LYS A 56 -14.45 -55.94 -12.15
C LYS A 56 -15.04 -56.67 -10.94
N GLY A 57 -16.30 -57.11 -11.02
CA GLY A 57 -16.97 -57.77 -9.90
C GLY A 57 -17.31 -56.85 -8.72
N LEU A 58 -17.23 -55.52 -8.90
CA LEU A 58 -17.60 -54.56 -7.85
C LEU A 58 -19.11 -54.33 -7.80
N LEU A 59 -19.76 -54.35 -8.96
CA LEU A 59 -21.21 -54.26 -9.08
C LEU A 59 -21.74 -55.57 -9.64
N SER A 60 -22.85 -56.04 -9.07
CA SER A 60 -23.67 -57.07 -9.68
C SER A 60 -24.76 -56.43 -10.53
N HIS A 61 -25.29 -57.16 -11.50
CA HIS A 61 -26.37 -56.66 -12.33
C HIS A 61 -27.39 -57.74 -12.65
N ASP A 62 -28.65 -57.33 -12.76
CA ASP A 62 -29.73 -58.14 -13.31
C ASP A 62 -30.32 -57.43 -14.53
N ILE A 63 -31.25 -58.11 -15.20
CA ILE A 63 -32.02 -57.55 -16.31
C ILE A 63 -33.46 -57.36 -15.83
N ASP A 64 -33.98 -56.15 -15.95
CA ASP A 64 -35.37 -55.84 -15.57
C ASP A 64 -36.40 -56.33 -16.60
N ALA A 65 -37.69 -56.16 -16.29
CA ALA A 65 -38.80 -56.53 -17.16
C ALA A 65 -38.79 -55.84 -18.53
N HIS A 66 -38.01 -54.75 -18.69
CA HIS A 66 -37.84 -53.99 -19.92
C HIS A 66 -36.52 -54.28 -20.63
N LYS A 67 -35.83 -55.38 -20.27
CA LYS A 67 -34.54 -55.80 -20.82
C LYS A 67 -33.41 -54.79 -20.57
N LYS A 68 -33.48 -54.00 -19.51
CA LYS A 68 -32.44 -53.03 -19.12
C LYS A 68 -31.64 -53.55 -17.93
N TYR A 69 -30.35 -53.20 -17.92
CA TYR A 69 -29.47 -53.55 -16.81
C TYR A 69 -29.79 -52.71 -15.57
N ILE A 70 -30.05 -53.40 -14.47
CA ILE A 70 -30.14 -52.82 -13.12
C ILE A 70 -28.92 -53.27 -12.31
N TYR A 71 -28.25 -52.32 -11.67
CA TYR A 71 -27.00 -52.55 -10.95
C TYR A 71 -27.22 -52.43 -9.45
N TYR A 72 -26.44 -53.21 -8.70
CA TYR A 72 -26.38 -53.17 -7.24
C TYR A 72 -24.96 -53.54 -6.76
N LEU A 73 -24.66 -53.27 -5.50
CA LEU A 73 -23.37 -53.63 -4.92
C LEU A 73 -23.24 -55.14 -4.85
N ASN A 74 -22.09 -55.68 -5.27
CA ASN A 74 -21.85 -57.11 -5.16
C ASN A 74 -21.84 -57.51 -3.67
N PRO A 75 -22.73 -58.42 -3.23
CA PRO A 75 -22.85 -58.82 -1.82
C PRO A 75 -21.61 -59.56 -1.28
N GLU A 76 -20.76 -60.07 -2.15
CA GLU A 76 -19.51 -60.75 -1.79
C GLU A 76 -18.40 -59.75 -1.38
N ASN A 77 -18.60 -58.46 -1.62
CA ASN A 77 -17.63 -57.42 -1.26
C ASN A 77 -18.09 -56.66 -0.02
N ASP A 78 -17.14 -56.30 0.83
CA ASP A 78 -17.34 -55.27 1.85
C ASP A 78 -16.62 -53.99 1.41
N PHE A 79 -17.35 -52.88 1.31
CA PHE A 79 -16.87 -51.65 0.68
C PHE A 79 -16.49 -50.62 1.72
N THR A 80 -15.20 -50.28 1.77
CA THR A 80 -14.67 -49.17 2.56
C THR A 80 -14.38 -47.98 1.64
N LEU A 81 -14.98 -46.82 1.93
CA LEU A 81 -14.75 -45.58 1.18
C LEU A 81 -13.65 -44.79 1.89
N GLU A 82 -12.51 -44.61 1.23
CA GLU A 82 -11.35 -43.96 1.85
C GLU A 82 -11.31 -42.46 1.61
N GLY A 83 -10.98 -41.65 2.62
CA GLY A 83 -10.87 -40.18 2.50
C GLY A 83 -12.16 -39.42 2.80
N LEU A 84 -12.18 -38.10 2.52
CA LEU A 84 -13.27 -37.18 2.90
C LEU A 84 -14.64 -37.57 2.28
N PRO A 85 -15.76 -37.47 3.04
CA PRO A 85 -17.10 -37.76 2.53
C PRO A 85 -17.50 -36.88 1.34
N LEU A 86 -18.10 -37.45 0.30
CA LEU A 86 -18.47 -36.73 -0.92
C LEU A 86 -19.48 -35.57 -0.70
N LYS A 87 -20.31 -35.65 0.35
CA LYS A 87 -21.19 -34.54 0.77
C LYS A 87 -20.37 -33.31 1.20
N LEU A 88 -19.33 -33.51 2.00
CA LEU A 88 -18.39 -32.45 2.42
C LEU A 88 -17.63 -31.86 1.23
N LEU A 89 -17.26 -32.66 0.22
CA LEU A 89 -16.57 -32.19 -0.99
C LEU A 89 -17.42 -31.26 -1.88
N LYS A 90 -18.75 -31.38 -1.86
CA LYS A 90 -19.64 -30.54 -2.68
C LYS A 90 -19.92 -29.19 -2.02
N ASP A 91 -20.15 -29.20 -0.71
CA ASP A 91 -20.41 -27.99 0.06
C ASP A 91 -19.12 -27.17 0.21
N THR A 92 -17.97 -27.81 0.50
CA THR A 92 -16.66 -27.13 0.46
C THR A 92 -16.31 -26.59 -0.92
N ARG A 93 -16.67 -27.26 -2.03
CA ARG A 93 -16.38 -26.72 -3.37
C ARG A 93 -17.26 -25.53 -3.73
N LYS A 94 -18.54 -25.47 -3.34
CA LYS A 94 -19.40 -24.32 -3.65
C LYS A 94 -19.09 -23.13 -2.76
N ASP A 95 -18.94 -23.37 -1.46
CA ASP A 95 -18.67 -22.32 -0.48
C ASP A 95 -17.23 -21.83 -0.57
N ALA A 96 -16.24 -22.71 -0.80
CA ALA A 96 -14.86 -22.26 -1.02
C ALA A 96 -14.68 -21.58 -2.37
N THR A 97 -15.46 -21.87 -3.43
CA THR A 97 -15.33 -21.12 -4.69
C THR A 97 -15.94 -19.73 -4.57
N SER A 98 -17.09 -19.61 -3.89
CA SER A 98 -17.69 -18.30 -3.61
C SER A 98 -16.80 -17.48 -2.66
N ALA A 99 -16.35 -18.07 -1.55
CA ALA A 99 -15.45 -17.40 -0.61
C ALA A 99 -14.08 -17.07 -1.23
N LYS A 100 -13.54 -17.92 -2.12
CA LYS A 100 -12.34 -17.61 -2.92
C LYS A 100 -12.53 -16.39 -3.79
N VAL A 101 -13.64 -16.31 -4.50
CA VAL A 101 -13.94 -15.18 -5.40
C VAL A 101 -14.14 -13.90 -4.58
N THR A 102 -14.82 -13.97 -3.44
CA THR A 102 -15.01 -12.82 -2.53
C THR A 102 -13.69 -12.35 -1.91
N HIS A 103 -12.87 -13.27 -1.40
CA HIS A 103 -11.56 -12.96 -0.82
C HIS A 103 -10.58 -12.41 -1.86
N PHE A 104 -10.57 -12.98 -3.06
CA PHE A 104 -9.76 -12.51 -4.18
C PHE A 104 -10.15 -11.10 -4.62
N SER A 105 -11.45 -10.81 -4.70
CA SER A 105 -11.95 -9.45 -4.98
C SER A 105 -11.50 -8.48 -3.90
N ALA A 106 -11.69 -8.82 -2.63
CA ALA A 106 -11.30 -7.99 -1.50
C ALA A 106 -9.78 -7.71 -1.48
N LEU A 107 -8.95 -8.70 -1.80
CA LEU A 107 -7.49 -8.51 -1.89
C LEU A 107 -7.13 -7.55 -3.04
N LYS A 108 -7.76 -7.69 -4.21
CA LYS A 108 -7.55 -6.76 -5.33
C LYS A 108 -7.99 -5.33 -5.00
N ASP A 109 -9.10 -5.17 -4.30
CA ASP A 109 -9.58 -3.86 -3.87
C ASP A 109 -8.62 -3.23 -2.86
N ALA A 110 -8.10 -4.02 -1.91
CA ALA A 110 -7.06 -3.56 -0.98
C ALA A 110 -5.75 -3.15 -1.70
N ILE A 111 -5.29 -3.93 -2.68
CA ILE A 111 -4.11 -3.57 -3.50
C ILE A 111 -4.34 -2.26 -4.26
N ARG A 112 -5.55 -2.05 -4.84
CA ARG A 112 -5.89 -0.79 -5.53
C ARG A 112 -5.87 0.40 -4.57
N THR A 113 -6.55 0.27 -3.44
CA THR A 113 -6.55 1.32 -2.41
C THR A 113 -5.13 1.67 -1.97
N TRP A 114 -4.27 0.68 -1.78
CA TRP A 114 -2.88 0.91 -1.41
C TRP A 114 -2.08 1.61 -2.49
N ARG A 115 -2.17 1.12 -3.73
CA ARG A 115 -1.52 1.73 -4.90
C ARG A 115 -1.90 3.21 -5.04
N ASP A 116 -3.20 3.51 -4.92
CA ASP A 116 -3.74 4.86 -5.11
C ASP A 116 -3.37 5.81 -3.96
N ASN A 117 -3.12 5.27 -2.76
CA ASN A 117 -2.77 6.04 -1.56
C ASN A 117 -1.29 5.99 -1.19
N LEU A 118 -0.44 5.37 -2.02
CA LEU A 118 0.99 5.32 -1.78
C LEU A 118 1.59 6.72 -1.95
N SER A 119 1.94 7.33 -0.80
CA SER A 119 2.43 8.70 -0.71
C SER A 119 3.60 8.94 -1.66
N GLU A 120 3.61 10.08 -2.34
CA GLU A 120 4.71 10.46 -3.20
C GLU A 120 5.79 11.16 -2.37
N PRO A 121 7.07 10.75 -2.46
CA PRO A 121 8.14 11.42 -1.75
C PRO A 121 8.43 12.76 -2.42
N ASN A 122 8.23 13.83 -1.66
CA ASN A 122 8.45 15.20 -2.11
C ASN A 122 9.61 15.82 -1.30
N PRO A 123 10.63 16.43 -1.92
CA PRO A 123 11.65 17.18 -1.19
C PRO A 123 11.11 18.48 -0.57
N GLY A 124 10.05 19.06 -1.14
CA GLY A 124 9.37 20.24 -0.61
C GLY A 124 8.81 20.03 0.80
N PHE A 125 8.62 21.14 1.52
CA PHE A 125 8.06 21.10 2.86
C PHE A 125 6.56 20.77 2.78
N PRO A 126 6.02 19.95 3.69
CA PRO A 126 4.65 19.43 3.56
C PRO A 126 3.61 20.54 3.51
N SER A 127 2.79 20.50 2.47
CA SER A 127 1.50 21.18 2.42
C SER A 127 0.56 20.54 3.46
N ALA A 128 -0.54 21.22 3.80
CA ALA A 128 -1.57 20.64 4.69
C ALA A 128 -2.19 19.33 4.14
N GLU A 129 -1.99 19.03 2.85
CA GLU A 129 -2.43 17.82 2.16
C GLU A 129 -1.50 16.63 2.43
N ASP A 130 -0.18 16.88 2.53
CA ASP A 130 0.83 15.86 2.85
C ASP A 130 0.65 15.27 4.27
N ILE A 131 0.17 16.10 5.21
CA ILE A 131 -0.16 15.67 6.58
C ILE A 131 -1.36 14.71 6.61
N ARG A 132 -2.35 14.89 5.71
CA ARG A 132 -3.49 13.96 5.60
C ARG A 132 -3.08 12.61 5.05
N ASN A 133 -2.14 12.56 4.11
CA ASN A 133 -1.65 11.32 3.53
C ASN A 133 -0.93 10.45 4.56
N SER A 134 -0.20 11.05 5.51
CA SER A 134 0.36 10.34 6.67
C SER A 134 -0.68 9.60 7.52
N ALA A 135 -1.90 10.15 7.66
CA ALA A 135 -2.99 9.47 8.37
C ALA A 135 -3.56 8.27 7.59
N VAL A 136 -3.47 8.28 6.26
CA VAL A 136 -3.86 7.15 5.40
C VAL A 136 -2.85 6.00 5.50
N ILE A 137 -1.56 6.31 5.65
CA ILE A 137 -0.51 5.31 5.94
C ILE A 137 -0.81 4.58 7.26
N ALA A 138 -1.29 5.28 8.29
CA ALA A 138 -1.70 4.67 9.56
C ALA A 138 -2.92 3.74 9.39
N ALA A 139 -3.87 4.07 8.52
CA ALA A 139 -5.01 3.20 8.20
C ALA A 139 -4.58 1.89 7.50
N CYS A 140 -3.44 1.90 6.81
CA CYS A 140 -2.86 0.73 6.17
C CYS A 140 -2.15 -0.22 7.18
N GLU A 141 -1.78 0.24 8.37
CA GLU A 141 -1.10 -0.55 9.42
C GLU A 141 -1.97 -1.69 9.99
N GLY A 142 -3.29 -1.60 9.87
CA GLY A 142 -4.22 -2.62 10.35
C GLY A 142 -4.50 -3.76 9.36
N HIS A 143 -3.97 -3.70 8.13
CA HIS A 143 -4.36 -4.60 7.06
C HIS A 143 -3.34 -5.73 6.88
N THR A 144 -3.79 -6.99 6.93
CA THR A 144 -2.99 -8.20 6.67
C THR A 144 -2.59 -8.36 5.20
N LEU A 145 -2.69 -7.30 4.38
CA LEU A 145 -2.59 -7.36 2.92
C LEU A 145 -1.33 -8.05 2.44
N PHE A 146 -0.15 -7.65 2.93
CA PHE A 146 1.07 -8.31 2.52
C PHE A 146 1.24 -9.70 3.11
N GLN A 147 0.83 -9.94 4.35
CA GLN A 147 0.78 -11.32 4.87
C GLN A 147 -0.15 -12.21 4.05
N ASP A 148 -1.22 -11.66 3.47
CA ASP A 148 -2.13 -12.36 2.58
C ASP A 148 -1.50 -12.55 1.20
N LEU A 149 -0.85 -11.54 0.62
CA LEU A 149 -0.02 -11.68 -0.58
C LEU A 149 1.06 -12.76 -0.39
N ASP A 150 1.69 -12.84 0.79
CA ASP A 150 2.62 -13.90 1.20
C ASP A 150 2.03 -15.30 1.15
N ASN A 151 0.78 -15.44 1.60
CA ASN A 151 0.10 -16.72 1.55
C ASN A 151 -0.42 -17.06 0.14
N HIS A 152 -0.57 -16.06 -0.75
CA HIS A 152 -1.25 -16.19 -2.04
C HIS A 152 -0.32 -16.12 -3.26
N LEU A 153 0.90 -15.59 -3.12
CA LEU A 153 1.88 -15.35 -4.17
C LEU A 153 3.31 -15.68 -3.64
N PRO A 154 3.68 -16.97 -3.55
CA PRO A 154 5.01 -17.36 -3.12
C PRO A 154 6.04 -16.83 -4.14
N GLY A 155 6.79 -15.81 -3.73
CA GLY A 155 7.79 -15.12 -4.54
C GLY A 155 7.75 -13.59 -4.47
N LEU A 156 6.60 -12.99 -4.11
CA LEU A 156 6.47 -11.52 -3.98
C LEU A 156 6.75 -10.99 -2.57
N SER A 157 7.03 -11.86 -1.61
CA SER A 157 6.30 -11.75 -0.35
C SER A 157 7.12 -11.29 0.86
N ILE A 158 8.23 -11.99 1.13
CA ILE A 158 9.18 -11.59 2.18
C ILE A 158 9.86 -10.26 1.81
N ASP A 159 10.07 -10.02 0.52
CA ASP A 159 10.77 -8.83 0.03
C ASP A 159 9.85 -7.62 -0.17
N ALA A 160 8.55 -7.78 -0.49
CA ALA A 160 7.63 -6.64 -0.64
C ALA A 160 7.21 -6.03 0.71
N CYS A 161 6.88 -6.86 1.72
CA CYS A 161 6.60 -6.38 3.09
C CYS A 161 7.77 -5.52 3.60
N LYS A 162 8.98 -6.07 3.45
CA LYS A 162 10.19 -5.43 3.93
C LYS A 162 10.49 -4.14 3.16
N ARG A 163 10.38 -4.15 1.83
CA ARG A 163 10.56 -2.94 1.01
C ARG A 163 9.55 -1.85 1.34
N TRP A 164 8.32 -2.22 1.67
CA TRP A 164 7.33 -1.28 2.16
C TRP A 164 7.72 -0.65 3.51
N ASP A 165 8.06 -1.48 4.49
CA ASP A 165 8.47 -1.00 5.81
C ASP A 165 9.72 -0.10 5.72
N ASP A 166 10.66 -0.48 4.86
CA ASP A 166 11.87 0.29 4.59
C ASP A 166 11.55 1.61 3.87
N TYR A 167 10.63 1.59 2.89
CA TYR A 167 10.14 2.79 2.21
C TYR A 167 9.47 3.77 3.19
N LYS A 168 8.63 3.27 4.09
CA LYS A 168 7.96 4.07 5.13
C LYS A 168 8.97 4.70 6.10
N LYS A 169 9.95 3.91 6.59
CA LYS A 169 11.04 4.45 7.40
C LYS A 169 11.79 5.54 6.64
N GLY A 170 12.03 5.31 5.36
CA GLY A 170 12.65 6.28 4.47
C GLY A 170 11.88 7.59 4.35
N LEU A 171 10.53 7.55 4.27
CA LEU A 171 9.67 8.74 4.31
C LEU A 171 9.80 9.48 5.66
N MET A 172 9.79 8.76 6.77
CA MET A 172 9.97 9.38 8.10
C MET A 172 11.35 10.02 8.26
N GLU A 173 12.39 9.37 7.76
CA GLU A 173 13.75 9.93 7.72
C GLU A 173 13.82 11.18 6.84
N LEU A 174 13.17 11.16 5.67
CA LEU A 174 13.05 12.32 4.79
C LEU A 174 12.40 13.49 5.54
N ASP A 175 11.26 13.28 6.19
CA ASP A 175 10.60 14.33 6.97
C ASP A 175 11.48 14.84 8.13
N GLY A 176 12.22 13.94 8.80
CA GLY A 176 13.21 14.31 9.81
C GLY A 176 14.30 15.23 9.26
N LEU A 177 14.82 14.96 8.06
CA LEU A 177 15.80 15.82 7.39
C LEU A 177 15.21 17.21 7.08
N LYS A 178 13.97 17.28 6.59
CA LYS A 178 13.30 18.56 6.29
C LYS A 178 13.10 19.40 7.54
N GLN A 179 12.58 18.80 8.61
CA GLN A 179 12.36 19.49 9.88
C GLN A 179 13.67 20.01 10.48
N ASN A 180 14.74 19.23 10.37
CA ASN A 180 16.06 19.65 10.83
C ASN A 180 16.55 20.88 10.05
N LEU A 181 16.53 20.83 8.71
CA LEU A 181 16.91 21.98 7.88
C LEU A 181 16.07 23.22 8.20
N LEU A 182 14.73 23.07 8.31
CA LEU A 182 13.85 24.18 8.66
C LEU A 182 14.18 24.79 10.03
N SER A 183 14.41 23.94 11.03
CA SER A 183 14.74 24.38 12.39
C SER A 183 16.07 25.12 12.44
N GLU A 184 17.10 24.63 11.74
CA GLU A 184 18.41 25.28 11.71
C GLU A 184 18.38 26.61 10.95
N LEU A 185 17.66 26.68 9.82
CA LEU A 185 17.42 27.95 9.12
C LEU A 185 16.71 28.95 10.03
N GLY A 186 15.68 28.53 10.76
CA GLY A 186 14.98 29.38 11.71
C GLY A 186 15.89 29.89 12.83
N ALA A 187 16.74 29.04 13.39
CA ALA A 187 17.73 29.44 14.38
C ALA A 187 18.71 30.50 13.80
N LYS A 188 19.21 30.31 12.58
CA LYS A 188 20.10 31.29 11.94
C LYS A 188 19.44 32.64 11.69
N ILE A 189 18.17 32.67 11.30
CA ILE A 189 17.43 33.93 11.17
C ILE A 189 17.37 34.65 12.53
N LEU A 190 17.02 33.93 13.60
CA LEU A 190 16.93 34.50 14.95
C LEU A 190 18.30 35.01 15.44
N ASP A 191 19.38 34.26 15.19
CA ASP A 191 20.75 34.65 15.54
C ASP A 191 21.19 35.96 14.85
N CYS A 192 20.74 36.20 13.62
CA CYS A 192 21.03 37.46 12.92
C CYS A 192 20.46 38.67 13.67
N PHE A 193 19.38 38.48 14.43
CA PHE A 193 18.62 39.52 15.11
C PHE A 193 18.69 39.37 16.63
N GLU A 194 19.87 38.97 17.14
CA GLU A 194 20.15 38.81 18.56
C GLU A 194 19.66 39.98 19.42
N GLY A 195 19.02 39.66 20.54
CA GLY A 195 18.44 40.64 21.46
C GLY A 195 17.00 41.07 21.11
N MET A 196 16.45 40.61 19.98
CA MET A 196 15.04 40.79 19.64
C MET A 196 14.26 39.47 19.82
N ASN A 197 13.07 39.55 20.40
CA ASN A 197 12.22 38.37 20.63
C ASN A 197 11.32 38.10 19.42
N LEU A 198 11.94 37.89 18.25
CA LEU A 198 11.24 37.70 16.98
C LEU A 198 10.34 36.47 17.02
N ARG A 199 9.13 36.64 16.49
CA ARG A 199 8.19 35.55 16.26
C ARG A 199 7.89 35.44 14.78
N PHE A 200 8.02 34.25 14.23
CA PHE A 200 7.60 33.98 12.86
C PHE A 200 6.07 34.00 12.78
N VAL A 201 5.55 34.75 11.82
CA VAL A 201 4.11 34.85 11.56
C VAL A 201 3.80 34.27 10.19
N ASN A 202 2.91 33.28 10.16
CA ASN A 202 2.36 32.69 8.93
C ASN A 202 1.03 33.40 8.62
N GLY A 203 0.94 34.13 7.52
CA GLY A 203 -0.36 34.65 7.09
C GLY A 203 -0.29 35.70 5.98
N GLU A 204 -1.12 35.48 4.96
CA GLU A 204 -1.48 36.43 3.89
C GLU A 204 -2.23 37.67 4.41
N GLU A 205 -2.63 37.68 5.69
CA GLU A 205 -3.31 38.80 6.34
C GLU A 205 -2.32 39.56 7.25
N HIS A 206 -1.98 40.79 6.84
CA HIS A 206 -1.13 41.74 7.55
C HIS A 206 -1.79 42.30 8.83
N HIS A 207 -2.23 41.44 9.73
CA HIS A 207 -2.65 41.84 11.06
C HIS A 207 -1.46 41.66 12.00
N TYR A 208 -0.74 42.75 12.25
CA TYR A 208 0.36 42.75 13.22
C TYR A 208 -0.20 42.53 14.63
N LEU A 209 0.03 41.37 15.22
CA LEU A 209 -0.50 40.95 16.53
C LEU A 209 0.50 41.16 17.66
N ALA A 210 1.80 41.31 17.36
CA ALA A 210 2.89 41.41 18.33
C ALA A 210 3.96 42.44 17.93
N ASP A 211 4.74 42.87 18.93
CA ASP A 211 5.79 43.89 18.76
C ASP A 211 7.00 43.43 17.93
N TYR A 212 7.27 42.13 17.88
CA TYR A 212 8.41 41.54 17.18
C TYR A 212 7.92 40.42 16.25
N GLU A 213 7.76 40.75 14.97
CA GLU A 213 7.19 39.82 13.97
C GLU A 213 8.11 39.71 12.77
N CYS A 214 8.26 38.48 12.26
CA CYS A 214 9.06 38.17 11.08
C CYS A 214 8.21 37.37 10.08
N THR A 215 7.96 37.95 8.91
CA THR A 215 7.24 37.31 7.79
C THR A 215 8.21 36.57 6.85
N LEU A 216 9.53 36.83 6.95
CA LEU A 216 10.57 35.96 6.39
C LEU A 216 10.67 34.69 7.23
N THR A 217 9.75 33.78 6.97
CA THR A 217 9.69 32.51 7.69
C THR A 217 10.84 31.59 7.27
N PRO A 218 11.25 30.63 8.13
CA PRO A 218 12.25 29.63 7.76
C PRO A 218 11.86 28.85 6.50
N HIS A 219 10.56 28.74 6.22
CA HIS A 219 10.01 28.07 5.05
C HIS A 219 10.40 28.77 3.74
N SER A 220 10.36 30.12 3.72
CA SER A 220 10.77 30.90 2.55
C SER A 220 12.24 30.66 2.19
N LEU A 221 13.11 30.53 3.21
CA LEU A 221 14.52 30.20 2.97
C LEU A 221 14.71 28.72 2.63
N TYR A 222 13.92 27.82 3.22
CA TYR A 222 13.96 26.40 2.90
C TYR A 222 13.76 26.13 1.40
N ASP A 223 12.75 26.76 0.80
CA ASP A 223 12.45 26.61 -0.62
C ASP A 223 13.58 27.15 -1.51
N ILE A 224 14.17 28.28 -1.12
CA ILE A 224 15.32 28.86 -1.82
C ILE A 224 16.51 27.90 -1.77
N VAL A 225 16.84 27.39 -0.58
CA VAL A 225 17.97 26.48 -0.39
C VAL A 225 17.77 25.18 -1.16
N LEU A 226 16.55 24.63 -1.21
CA LEU A 226 16.24 23.48 -2.05
C LEU A 226 16.39 23.79 -3.54
N ALA A 227 15.92 24.96 -3.98
CA ALA A 227 15.98 25.33 -5.39
C ALA A 227 17.43 25.42 -5.89
N LEU A 228 18.37 25.92 -5.08
CA LEU A 228 19.78 26.03 -5.43
C LEU A 228 20.39 24.73 -5.98
N GLU A 229 19.93 23.59 -5.51
CA GLU A 229 20.42 22.26 -5.92
C GLU A 229 19.80 21.74 -7.22
N LEU A 230 18.75 22.38 -7.75
CA LEU A 230 17.99 21.86 -8.89
C LEU A 230 18.52 22.35 -10.25
N SER A 231 19.12 23.53 -10.33
CA SER A 231 19.65 24.08 -11.59
C SER A 231 20.50 25.34 -11.42
N ASP A 232 21.35 25.62 -12.41
CA ASP A 232 22.07 26.91 -12.55
C ASP A 232 21.11 28.11 -12.64
N GLU A 233 19.91 27.91 -13.18
CA GLU A 233 18.86 28.93 -13.20
C GLU A 233 18.36 29.27 -11.79
N SER A 234 18.36 28.30 -10.88
CA SER A 234 17.98 28.51 -9.48
C SER A 234 19.04 29.28 -8.72
N TYR A 235 20.32 29.06 -9.02
CA TYR A 235 21.42 29.88 -8.51
C TYR A 235 21.28 31.35 -8.96
N ASN A 236 21.02 31.58 -10.25
CA ASN A 236 20.74 32.94 -10.76
C ASN A 236 19.51 33.57 -10.10
N ASN A 237 18.49 32.79 -9.76
CA ASN A 237 17.31 33.28 -9.05
C ASN A 237 17.61 33.62 -7.58
N HIS A 238 18.51 32.89 -6.92
CA HIS A 238 19.01 33.26 -5.59
C HIS A 238 19.79 34.58 -5.64
N GLU A 239 20.69 34.77 -6.60
CA GLU A 239 21.41 36.04 -6.74
C GLU A 239 20.44 37.21 -6.96
N ARG A 240 19.42 37.02 -7.80
CA ARG A 240 18.34 38.00 -8.01
C ARG A 240 17.56 38.27 -6.72
N PHE A 241 17.24 37.24 -5.96
CA PHE A 241 16.54 37.37 -4.68
C PHE A 241 17.39 38.12 -3.65
N HIS A 242 18.66 37.79 -3.53
CA HIS A 242 19.61 38.48 -2.64
C HIS A 242 19.77 39.95 -3.04
N SER A 243 20.00 40.23 -4.32
CA SER A 243 20.08 41.60 -4.84
C SER A 243 18.77 42.36 -4.62
N TRP A 244 17.63 41.70 -4.80
CA TRP A 244 16.33 42.29 -4.51
C TRP A 244 16.16 42.61 -3.03
N LEU A 245 16.53 41.71 -2.11
CA LEU A 245 16.52 41.96 -0.67
C LEU A 245 17.39 43.16 -0.29
N GLN A 246 18.61 43.25 -0.83
CA GLN A 246 19.50 44.40 -0.60
C GLN A 246 18.86 45.73 -1.03
N ASN A 247 18.12 45.73 -2.14
CA ASN A 247 17.53 46.92 -2.73
C ASN A 247 16.13 47.26 -2.19
N ASN A 248 15.42 46.30 -1.57
CA ASN A 248 14.01 46.43 -1.17
C ASN A 248 13.77 46.18 0.32
N ALA A 249 14.81 46.26 1.15
CA ALA A 249 14.71 46.20 2.61
C ALA A 249 15.02 47.57 3.28
N PRO A 250 14.37 48.70 2.90
CA PRO A 250 14.54 49.94 3.62
C PRO A 250 13.97 49.82 5.04
N LEU A 251 14.54 50.57 5.97
CA LEU A 251 13.99 50.71 7.31
C LEU A 251 12.97 51.85 7.31
N ILE A 252 11.72 51.53 7.61
CA ILE A 252 10.60 52.47 7.63
C ILE A 252 10.11 52.66 9.06
N GLU A 253 9.84 53.90 9.43
CA GLU A 253 9.21 54.22 10.71
C GLU A 253 7.69 54.29 10.55
N GLU A 254 6.96 53.48 11.33
CA GLU A 254 5.50 53.52 11.38
C GLU A 254 5.05 53.51 12.84
N GLY A 255 4.47 54.63 13.30
CA GLY A 255 4.07 54.79 14.70
C GLY A 255 5.26 54.63 15.67
N ASP A 256 5.14 53.68 16.61
CA ASP A 256 6.17 53.34 17.60
C ASP A 256 7.09 52.19 17.14
N HIS A 257 6.96 51.76 15.89
CA HIS A 257 7.64 50.60 15.33
C HIS A 257 8.55 50.97 14.15
N LEU A 258 9.48 50.06 13.88
CA LEU A 258 10.34 50.00 12.72
C LEU A 258 9.92 48.79 11.89
N LEU A 259 9.84 49.00 10.59
CA LEU A 259 9.53 47.98 9.60
C LEU A 259 10.72 47.83 8.65
N LEU A 260 11.13 46.58 8.41
CA LEU A 260 12.09 46.25 7.37
C LEU A 260 11.34 45.88 6.09
N GLY A 261 11.54 46.63 5.02
CA GLY A 261 10.86 46.44 3.74
C GLY A 261 9.69 47.38 3.53
N ASP A 262 9.53 47.86 2.29
CA ASP A 262 8.49 48.83 1.90
C ASP A 262 7.21 48.15 1.40
N VAL A 263 7.35 47.35 0.33
CA VAL A 263 6.24 46.62 -0.29
C VAL A 263 5.93 45.33 0.44
N VAL A 264 6.97 44.60 0.83
CA VAL A 264 6.86 43.37 1.65
C VAL A 264 7.52 43.67 2.98
N ARG A 265 6.70 43.74 4.03
CA ARG A 265 7.17 44.05 5.39
C ARG A 265 7.69 42.78 6.04
N TYR A 266 9.00 42.60 6.01
CA TYR A 266 9.69 41.38 6.44
C TYR A 266 9.79 41.23 7.95
N LEU A 267 10.02 42.35 8.63
CA LEU A 267 10.30 42.36 10.05
C LEU A 267 9.71 43.62 10.66
N ARG A 268 9.03 43.46 11.80
CA ARG A 268 8.53 44.55 12.65
C ARG A 268 9.21 44.47 14.02
N ALA A 269 9.71 45.59 14.51
CA ALA A 269 10.27 45.73 15.86
C ALA A 269 9.98 47.11 16.46
N PRO A 270 9.99 47.29 17.80
CA PRO A 270 9.84 48.60 18.41
C PRO A 270 11.00 49.55 18.10
N LYS A 271 10.73 50.87 18.03
CA LYS A 271 11.76 51.89 17.77
C LYS A 271 12.92 51.89 18.76
N LYS A 272 12.67 51.51 20.02
CA LYS A 272 13.71 51.39 21.06
C LYS A 272 14.83 50.40 20.70
N ASP A 273 14.57 49.43 19.81
CA ASP A 273 15.52 48.37 19.44
C ASP A 273 16.13 48.59 18.04
N ARG A 274 16.06 49.83 17.52
CA ARG A 274 16.65 50.23 16.23
C ARG A 274 18.06 49.69 16.02
N ALA A 275 18.94 49.90 17.00
CA ALA A 275 20.34 49.53 16.88
C ALA A 275 20.52 48.02 16.67
N SER A 276 19.74 47.19 17.36
CA SER A 276 19.75 45.73 17.19
C SER A 276 19.24 45.32 15.81
N LEU A 277 18.17 45.98 15.32
CA LEU A 277 17.62 45.74 13.99
C LEU A 277 18.62 46.12 12.88
N GLU A 278 19.16 47.34 12.94
CA GLU A 278 20.16 47.85 11.99
C GLU A 278 21.43 46.99 11.98
N ALA A 279 21.88 46.50 13.14
CA ALA A 279 23.00 45.57 13.23
C ALA A 279 22.68 44.17 12.69
N GLY A 280 21.41 43.75 12.76
CA GLY A 280 20.98 42.43 12.30
C GLY A 280 20.79 42.31 10.78
N ILE A 281 20.36 43.39 10.11
CA ILE A 281 20.19 43.42 8.66
C ILE A 281 21.44 42.95 7.89
N PRO A 282 22.65 43.49 8.11
CA PRO A 282 23.85 43.04 7.39
C PRO A 282 24.23 41.59 7.72
N ARG A 283 24.00 41.13 8.96
CA ARG A 283 24.21 39.72 9.33
C ARG A 283 23.27 38.80 8.55
N PHE A 284 22.00 39.17 8.46
CA PHE A 284 21.00 38.42 7.70
C PHE A 284 21.30 38.41 6.19
N LEU A 285 21.67 39.56 5.61
CA LEU A 285 22.04 39.64 4.19
C LEU A 285 23.26 38.78 3.87
N SER A 286 24.28 38.80 4.74
CA SER A 286 25.48 37.95 4.59
C SER A 286 25.15 36.46 4.75
N PHE A 287 24.24 36.12 5.66
CA PHE A 287 23.74 34.75 5.79
C PHE A 287 23.07 34.28 4.50
N VAL A 288 22.13 35.07 3.94
CA VAL A 288 21.45 34.73 2.68
C VAL A 288 22.45 34.62 1.52
N GLU A 289 23.43 35.51 1.44
CA GLU A 289 24.51 35.47 0.44
C GLU A 289 25.28 34.15 0.48
N SER A 290 25.59 33.68 1.69
CA SER A 290 26.39 32.48 1.91
C SER A 290 25.66 31.15 1.69
N LEU A 291 24.34 31.16 1.50
CA LEU A 291 23.53 29.94 1.40
C LEU A 291 24.04 28.91 0.37
N PRO A 292 24.45 29.30 -0.85
CA PRO A 292 24.93 28.35 -1.85
C PRO A 292 26.19 27.59 -1.43
N ASP A 293 27.08 28.23 -0.67
CA ASP A 293 28.35 27.64 -0.21
C ASP A 293 28.27 27.12 1.23
N SER A 294 27.08 27.09 1.82
CA SER A 294 26.88 26.75 3.22
C SER A 294 26.59 25.26 3.46
N GLU A 295 26.62 24.85 4.73
CA GLU A 295 26.17 23.52 5.14
C GLU A 295 24.69 23.24 4.78
N PHE A 296 23.90 24.29 4.54
CA PHE A 296 22.49 24.16 4.17
C PHE A 296 22.30 23.62 2.74
N SER A 297 23.17 23.98 1.79
CA SER A 297 23.19 23.41 0.45
C SER A 297 23.43 21.90 0.51
N ILE A 298 24.41 21.45 1.30
CA ILE A 298 24.70 20.01 1.50
C ILE A 298 23.49 19.28 2.10
N LYS A 299 22.79 19.89 3.06
CA LYS A 299 21.57 19.32 3.65
C LYS A 299 20.43 19.24 2.64
N ALA A 300 20.24 20.26 1.80
CA ALA A 300 19.27 20.24 0.72
C ALA A 300 19.59 19.15 -0.32
N ALA A 301 20.85 19.01 -0.72
CA ALA A 301 21.28 17.93 -1.62
C ALA A 301 20.94 16.55 -1.04
N ASN A 302 21.15 16.34 0.26
CA ASN A 302 20.79 15.09 0.94
C ASN A 302 19.27 14.84 0.95
N ILE A 303 18.45 15.88 1.16
CA ILE A 303 16.98 15.79 1.09
C ILE A 303 16.54 15.39 -0.31
N ILE A 304 17.08 16.04 -1.35
CA ILE A 304 16.75 15.75 -2.75
C ILE A 304 17.19 14.34 -3.13
N ALA A 305 18.40 13.94 -2.75
CA ALA A 305 18.91 12.59 -3.00
C ALA A 305 18.02 11.52 -2.34
N LYS A 306 17.63 11.74 -1.06
CA LYS A 306 16.72 10.84 -0.34
C LYS A 306 15.34 10.77 -1.00
N ALA A 307 14.77 11.92 -1.39
CA ALA A 307 13.49 11.97 -2.09
C ALA A 307 13.55 11.22 -3.43
N ASN A 308 14.60 11.41 -4.23
CA ASN A 308 14.78 10.71 -5.51
C ASN A 308 14.98 9.20 -5.34
N MET A 309 15.75 8.77 -4.32
CA MET A 309 15.89 7.36 -3.96
C MET A 309 14.52 6.75 -3.62
N LEU A 310 13.72 7.44 -2.80
CA LEU A 310 12.38 7.01 -2.42
C LEU A 310 11.42 7.00 -3.62
N LYS A 311 11.54 7.93 -4.57
CA LYS A 311 10.73 7.89 -5.81
C LYS A 311 10.98 6.59 -6.57
N HIS A 312 12.25 6.19 -6.68
CA HIS A 312 12.60 4.94 -7.34
C HIS A 312 12.08 3.70 -6.59
N GLU A 313 12.19 3.68 -5.26
CA GLU A 313 11.62 2.60 -4.43
C GLU A 313 10.09 2.53 -4.58
N ARG A 314 9.42 3.68 -4.56
CA ARG A 314 7.97 3.78 -4.80
C ARG A 314 7.57 3.21 -6.16
N GLU A 315 8.29 3.55 -7.22
CA GLU A 315 8.02 3.01 -8.56
C GLU A 315 8.13 1.49 -8.60
N GLN A 316 9.14 0.91 -7.94
CA GLN A 316 9.28 -0.54 -7.84
C GLN A 316 8.10 -1.18 -7.10
N ILE A 317 7.68 -0.60 -5.97
CA ILE A 317 6.51 -1.07 -5.21
C ILE A 317 5.25 -0.99 -6.08
N LEU A 318 5.04 0.13 -6.78
CA LEU A 318 3.87 0.30 -7.67
C LEU A 318 3.85 -0.73 -8.79
N GLN A 319 5.00 -1.01 -9.43
CA GLN A 319 5.10 -2.03 -10.47
C GLN A 319 4.74 -3.43 -9.94
N GLU A 320 5.14 -3.76 -8.70
CA GLU A 320 4.79 -5.03 -8.08
C GLU A 320 3.31 -5.14 -7.72
N LEU A 321 2.71 -4.06 -7.20
CA LEU A 321 1.27 -4.00 -6.94
C LEU A 321 0.49 -4.10 -8.26
N ASP A 322 0.94 -3.45 -9.33
CA ASP A 322 0.33 -3.55 -10.66
C ASP A 322 0.44 -4.96 -11.23
N HIS A 323 1.60 -5.60 -11.09
CA HIS A 323 1.77 -7.00 -11.47
C HIS A 323 0.84 -7.93 -10.66
N ALA A 324 0.69 -7.68 -9.35
CA ALA A 324 -0.22 -8.42 -8.48
C ALA A 324 -1.69 -8.29 -8.94
N LEU A 325 -2.11 -7.10 -9.41
CA LEU A 325 -3.47 -6.88 -9.93
C LEU A 325 -3.76 -7.66 -11.23
N GLN A 326 -2.73 -7.97 -12.03
CA GLN A 326 -2.86 -8.67 -13.31
C GLN A 326 -3.11 -10.17 -13.17
N TYR A 327 -2.86 -10.77 -12.01
CA TYR A 327 -3.14 -12.20 -11.81
C TYR A 327 -4.64 -12.50 -12.02
N ALA A 328 -4.94 -13.50 -12.85
CA ALA A 328 -6.31 -13.97 -13.08
C ALA A 328 -6.87 -14.72 -11.86
N ASN A 329 -5.99 -15.40 -11.11
CA ASN A 329 -6.17 -15.99 -9.79
C ASN A 329 -4.80 -15.96 -9.08
N PHE A 330 -4.72 -15.71 -7.77
CA PHE A 330 -3.43 -15.73 -7.08
C PHE A 330 -2.90 -17.18 -6.95
N PRO A 331 -1.66 -17.46 -7.39
CA PRO A 331 -1.06 -18.79 -7.33
C PRO A 331 -0.64 -19.18 -5.91
N GLY A 332 -1.51 -19.82 -5.13
CA GLY A 332 -1.14 -20.34 -3.81
C GLY A 332 -2.25 -21.10 -3.08
N GLU A 333 -1.87 -21.99 -2.14
CA GLU A 333 -2.80 -22.57 -1.17
C GLU A 333 -3.06 -21.57 -0.05
N CYS A 334 -4.21 -20.89 -0.05
CA CYS A 334 -4.58 -20.06 1.08
C CYS A 334 -4.90 -20.95 2.30
N LYS A 335 -4.21 -20.72 3.40
CA LYS A 335 -4.51 -21.34 4.70
C LYS A 335 -5.92 -21.02 5.22
N TYR A 336 -6.51 -19.89 4.80
CA TYR A 336 -7.89 -19.49 5.14
C TYR A 336 -8.96 -20.12 4.22
N LEU A 337 -8.54 -20.90 3.22
CA LEU A 337 -9.41 -21.67 2.33
C LEU A 337 -9.40 -23.17 2.64
N LYS A 338 -8.84 -23.57 3.79
CA LYS A 338 -8.84 -24.95 4.30
C LYS A 338 -10.03 -25.21 5.20
#